data_AF-A0A0P9E0K9-F1
#
_entry.id   AF-A0A0P9E0K9-F1
#
_cell.length_a   1.000
_cell.length_b   1.000
_cell.length_c   1.000
_cell.angle_alpha   90.00
_cell.angle_beta   90.00
_cell.angle_gamma   90.00
#
_symmetry.space_group_name_H-M   'P 1'
#
loop_
_entity.id
_entity.type
_entity.pdbx_description
1 polymer ?
#
loop_
_entity_poly.entity_id
_entity_poly.type
_entity_poly.pdbx_seq_one_letter_code
_entity_poly.pdbx_strand_id
1 'polypeptide(L)'
;MSRLVFTTILNEVLSGIRFHVDISDTDREQLYQEALHYFGLVGGPNICEALEAAWRDPYNQSEIRDFITAWLRKKAKKEVKVTGVI
;
A
#
# COMPACT_ATOMS: atom_id res chain seq x y z
N MET A 1 11.93 -5.74 -9.89
CA MET A 1 11.73 -4.30 -10.18
C MET A 1 10.35 -3.79 -9.76
N SER A 2 9.28 -4.62 -9.76
CA SER A 2 7.92 -4.22 -9.32
C SER A 2 7.84 -3.67 -7.89
N ARG A 3 8.62 -4.24 -6.97
CA ARG A 3 8.71 -3.79 -5.58
C ARG A 3 9.23 -2.35 -5.44
N LEU A 4 10.03 -1.87 -6.38
CA LEU A 4 10.57 -0.50 -6.33
C LEU A 4 9.50 0.53 -6.69
N VAL A 5 8.68 0.23 -7.71
CA VAL A 5 7.49 1.03 -8.06
C VAL A 5 6.55 1.08 -6.86
N PHE A 6 6.20 -0.07 -6.29
CA PHE A 6 5.32 -0.12 -5.13
C PHE A 6 5.88 0.64 -3.92
N THR A 7 7.19 0.52 -3.64
CA THR A 7 7.85 1.27 -2.55
C THR A 7 7.73 2.78 -2.77
N THR A 8 7.87 3.25 -4.01
CA THR A 8 7.72 4.66 -4.36
C THR A 8 6.31 5.15 -4.08
N ILE A 9 5.30 4.40 -4.54
CA ILE A 9 3.88 4.68 -4.29
C ILE A 9 3.59 4.71 -2.78
N LEU A 10 4.06 3.70 -2.04
CA LEU A 10 3.87 3.60 -0.60
C LEU A 10 4.48 4.80 0.13
N ASN A 11 5.71 5.20 -0.22
CA ASN A 11 6.37 6.35 0.38
C ASN A 11 5.62 7.66 0.07
N GLU A 12 5.07 7.81 -1.13
CA GLU A 12 4.24 8.97 -1.48
C GLU A 12 2.98 9.02 -0.61
N VAL A 13 2.28 7.89 -0.45
CA VAL A 13 1.09 7.81 0.41
C VAL A 13 1.46 8.08 1.88
N LEU A 14 2.55 7.50 2.38
CA LEU A 14 3.05 7.72 3.74
C LEU A 14 3.39 9.19 4.01
N SER A 15 3.93 9.91 3.03
CA SER A 15 4.20 11.33 3.16
C SER A 15 2.93 12.19 3.28
N GLY A 16 1.80 11.68 2.78
CA GLY A 16 0.51 12.37 2.78
C GLY A 16 -0.42 12.04 3.96
N ILE A 17 -0.16 10.99 4.74
CA ILE A 17 -1.01 10.65 5.88
C ILE A 17 -0.74 11.54 7.10
N ARG A 18 -1.77 11.77 7.92
CA ARG A 18 -1.70 12.60 9.14
C ARG A 18 -1.63 11.79 10.44
N PHE A 19 -1.34 10.50 10.35
CA PHE A 19 -1.26 9.59 11.49
C PHE A 19 0.03 8.80 11.44
N HIS A 20 0.53 8.39 12.61
CA HIS A 20 1.70 7.53 12.71
C HIS A 20 1.31 6.07 12.46
N VAL A 21 2.16 5.35 11.74
CA VAL A 21 2.07 3.90 11.52
C VAL A 21 3.50 3.38 11.39
N ASP A 22 3.85 2.36 12.16
CA ASP A 22 5.12 1.66 11.96
C ASP A 22 4.93 0.64 10.82
N ILE A 23 5.90 0.45 9.94
CA ILE A 23 5.79 -0.51 8.82
C ILE A 23 7.07 -1.32 8.73
N SER A 24 6.98 -2.59 9.08
CA SER A 24 8.04 -3.58 8.88
C SER A 24 8.13 -4.04 7.43
N ASP A 25 9.22 -4.70 7.06
CA ASP A 25 9.36 -5.29 5.72
C ASP A 25 8.29 -6.36 5.44
N THR A 26 7.85 -7.09 6.46
CA THR A 26 6.75 -8.06 6.33
C THR A 26 5.43 -7.37 6.02
N ASP A 27 5.16 -6.23 6.65
CA ASP A 27 3.95 -5.42 6.36
C ASP A 27 3.98 -4.88 4.92
N ARG A 28 5.14 -4.42 4.45
CA ARG A 28 5.31 -3.95 3.07
C ARG A 28 5.01 -5.04 2.07
N GLU A 29 5.54 -6.24 2.30
CA GLU A 29 5.29 -7.38 1.43
C GLU A 29 3.82 -7.79 1.45
N GLN A 30 3.21 -7.86 2.63
CA GLN A 30 1.80 -8.18 2.75
C GLN A 30 0.93 -7.16 2.00
N LEU A 31 1.15 -5.87 2.21
CA LEU A 31 0.41 -4.82 1.54
C LEU A 31 0.61 -4.86 0.03
N TYR A 32 1.84 -5.11 -0.45
CA TYR A 32 2.13 -5.29 -1.87
C TYR A 32 1.31 -6.42 -2.47
N GLN A 33 1.33 -7.61 -1.83
CA GLN A 33 0.56 -8.75 -2.31
C GLN A 33 -0.95 -8.47 -2.28
N GLU A 34 -1.48 -7.87 -1.21
CA GLU A 34 -2.90 -7.52 -1.11
C GLU A 34 -3.31 -6.51 -2.20
N ALA A 35 -2.48 -5.49 -2.48
CA ALA A 35 -2.73 -4.53 -3.54
C ALA A 35 -2.77 -5.21 -4.92
N LEU A 36 -1.82 -6.10 -5.21
CA LEU A 36 -1.82 -6.85 -6.48
C LEU A 36 -3.08 -7.71 -6.64
N HIS A 37 -3.52 -8.38 -5.58
CA HIS A 37 -4.75 -9.18 -5.60
C HIS A 37 -5.98 -8.30 -5.82
N TYR A 38 -6.07 -7.17 -5.11
CA TYR A 38 -7.20 -6.26 -5.19
C TYR A 38 -7.37 -5.66 -6.59
N PHE A 39 -6.28 -5.24 -7.23
CA PHE A 39 -6.29 -4.64 -8.57
C PHE A 39 -6.18 -5.67 -9.71
N GLY A 40 -6.25 -6.98 -9.40
CA GLY A 40 -6.22 -8.04 -10.42
C GLY A 40 -4.89 -8.14 -11.18
N LEU A 41 -3.79 -7.71 -10.57
CA LEU A 41 -2.45 -7.69 -11.19
C LEU A 41 -1.65 -8.98 -10.93
N VAL A 42 -2.20 -9.94 -10.18
CA VAL A 42 -1.50 -11.19 -9.83
C VAL A 42 -1.25 -12.05 -11.07
N GLY A 43 -0.01 -12.54 -11.22
CA GLY A 43 0.36 -13.48 -12.28
C GLY A 43 0.55 -12.86 -13.67
N GLY A 44 0.38 -11.54 -13.81
CA GLY A 44 0.66 -10.84 -15.07
C GLY A 44 2.15 -10.79 -15.38
N PRO A 45 2.57 -10.83 -16.66
CA PRO A 45 3.98 -10.76 -17.02
C PRO A 45 4.62 -9.38 -16.77
N ASN A 46 3.82 -8.32 -16.61
CA ASN A 46 4.26 -6.91 -16.56
C ASN A 46 3.67 -6.16 -15.35
N ILE A 47 3.77 -6.77 -14.16
CA ILE A 47 3.17 -6.20 -12.93
C ILE A 47 3.72 -4.80 -12.63
N CYS A 48 5.01 -4.56 -12.88
CA CYS A 48 5.63 -3.27 -12.63
C CYS A 48 4.98 -2.17 -13.47
N GLU A 49 4.91 -2.41 -14.77
CA GLU A 49 4.40 -1.49 -15.78
C GLU A 49 2.91 -1.26 -15.60
N ALA A 50 2.15 -2.31 -15.29
CA ALA A 50 0.72 -2.21 -15.02
C ALA A 50 0.44 -1.37 -13.76
N LEU A 51 1.19 -1.60 -12.69
CA LEU A 51 1.06 -0.82 -11.45
C LEU A 51 1.50 0.64 -11.65
N GLU A 52 2.58 0.88 -12.38
CA GLU A 52 3.05 2.23 -12.70
C GLU A 52 2.05 2.98 -13.59
N ALA A 53 1.50 2.31 -14.62
CA ALA A 53 0.48 2.87 -15.48
C ALA A 53 -0.79 3.21 -14.69
N ALA A 54 -1.23 2.31 -13.80
CA ALA A 54 -2.36 2.55 -12.92
C ALA A 54 -2.09 3.72 -11.95
N TRP A 55 -0.86 3.88 -11.44
CA TRP A 55 -0.52 5.02 -10.58
C TRP A 55 -0.50 6.36 -11.31
N ARG A 56 -0.18 6.37 -12.62
CA ARG A 56 -0.17 7.59 -13.45
C ARG A 56 -1.54 8.04 -13.93
N ASP A 57 -2.50 7.11 -13.99
CA ASP A 57 -3.88 7.45 -14.33
C ASP A 57 -4.59 8.08 -13.11
N PRO A 58 -5.15 9.31 -13.21
CA PRO A 58 -5.73 10.00 -12.05
C PRO A 58 -6.87 9.24 -11.36
N TYR A 59 -7.64 8.45 -12.10
CA TYR A 59 -8.78 7.71 -11.55
C TYR A 59 -8.29 6.52 -10.72
N ASN A 60 -7.40 5.73 -11.30
CA ASN A 60 -6.75 4.59 -10.63
C ASN A 60 -5.85 5.04 -9.47
N GLN A 61 -5.18 6.20 -9.61
CA GLN A 61 -4.32 6.75 -8.57
C GLN A 61 -5.10 7.02 -7.28
N SER A 62 -6.30 7.59 -7.37
CA SER A 62 -7.16 7.83 -6.20
C SER A 62 -7.52 6.52 -5.52
N GLU A 63 -7.90 5.50 -6.29
CA GLU A 63 -8.29 4.20 -5.76
C GLU A 63 -7.13 3.46 -5.08
N ILE A 64 -5.94 3.46 -5.69
CA ILE A 64 -4.72 2.89 -5.10
C ILE A 64 -4.37 3.62 -3.79
N ARG A 65 -4.46 4.96 -3.78
CA ARG A 65 -4.20 5.78 -2.60
C ARG A 65 -5.18 5.47 -1.47
N ASP A 66 -6.47 5.36 -1.79
CA ASP A 66 -7.52 5.05 -0.82
C ASP A 66 -7.36 3.64 -0.25
N PHE A 67 -7.06 2.64 -1.10
CA PHE A 67 -6.78 1.28 -0.68
C PHE A 67 -5.62 1.23 0.32
N ILE A 68 -4.46 1.81 -0.05
CA ILE A 68 -3.27 1.83 0.82
C ILE A 68 -3.59 2.57 2.13
N THR A 69 -4.24 3.74 2.06
CA THR A 69 -4.59 4.52 3.25
C THR A 69 -5.51 3.76 4.19
N ALA A 70 -6.51 3.04 3.66
CA ALA A 70 -7.42 2.22 4.46
C ALA A 70 -6.67 1.07 5.15
N TRP A 71 -5.75 0.41 4.44
CA TRP A 71 -4.92 -0.64 5.00
C TRP A 71 -4.03 -0.12 6.13
N LEU A 72 -3.35 1.02 5.93
CA LEU A 72 -2.51 1.67 6.94
C LEU A 72 -3.30 2.06 8.19
N ARG A 73 -4.52 2.60 8.02
CA ARG A 73 -5.42 2.90 9.14
C ARG A 73 -5.79 1.65 9.92
N LYS A 74 -6.05 0.53 9.24
CA LYS A 74 -6.38 -0.74 9.89
C LYS A 74 -5.19 -1.25 10.71
N LYS A 75 -3.96 -1.10 10.19
CA LYS A 75 -2.73 -1.47 10.90
C LYS A 75 -2.49 -0.60 12.13
N ALA A 76 -2.50 0.73 11.99
CA ALA A 76 -2.32 1.66 13.10
C ALA A 76 -3.33 1.40 14.24
N LYS A 77 -4.59 1.09 13.90
CA LYS A 77 -5.61 0.72 14.90
C LYS A 77 -5.29 -0.60 15.62
N LYS A 78 -4.67 -1.58 14.95
CA LYS A 78 -4.22 -2.82 15.60
C LYS A 78 -3.05 -2.55 16.55
N GLU A 79 -2.11 -1.70 16.17
CA GLU A 79 -0.94 -1.34 17.00
C GLU A 79 -1.36 -0.63 18.30
N VAL A 80 -2.32 0.31 18.21
CA VAL A 80 -2.90 0.97 19.40
C VAL A 80 -3.62 -0.04 20.31
N LYS A 81 -4.32 -1.03 19.74
CA LYS A 81 -4.99 -2.06 20.55
C LYS A 81 -4.02 -3.00 21.25
N VAL A 82 -2.87 -3.30 20.64
CA VAL A 82 -1.84 -4.16 21.24
C VAL A 82 -1.09 -3.42 22.36
N THR A 83 -0.83 -2.12 22.18
CA THR A 83 -0.14 -1.28 23.18
C THR A 83 -1.06 -0.73 24.28
N GLY A 84 -2.37 -0.67 24.04
CA GLY A 84 -3.38 -0.16 24.97
C GLY A 84 -3.94 -1.17 25.98
N VAL A 85 -3.34 -2.36 26.12
CA VAL A 85 -3.66 -3.31 27.20
C VAL A 85 -2.66 -3.08 28.34
N ILE A 86 -2.95 -2.13 29.23
CA ILE A 86 -2.32 -1.97 30.54
C ILE A 86 -3.42 -1.66 31.55
#